data_AF-A0A162CLP7-F1
#
_entry.id   AF-A0A162CLP7-F1
#
_cell.length_a   1.000
_cell.length_b   1.000
_cell.length_c   1.000
_cell.angle_alpha   90.00
_cell.angle_beta   90.00
_cell.angle_gamma   90.00
#
_symmetry.space_group_name_H-M   'P 1'
#
loop_
_entity.id
_entity.type
_entity.pdbx_description
1 polymer ?
#
loop_
_entity_poly.entity_id
_entity_poly.type
_entity_poly.pdbx_seq_one_letter_code
_entity_poly.pdbx_strand_id
1 'polypeptide(L)'
;MTRMTRQTRREENMAKSKKMDEAVGVAVHRQTRFLQDVVGHTTVPPRANLYVEVLEMMYQKKMKVLSDGILYRCNHRQKLNPCKCSILQSGIKIIQRGHQIASYPKQANVYESQVIYRDDKREVLKCKGKSAKAITDPISAAHFASNRRMKLVNRKQVYKSVNMARAKTRPVNPKTLDFSFEDDGIPDGLTFHDMVTGRTSSRNHSCRCGRLKMVPLIFVLMSSRTQKDYIRFLEHIKTVTIENRFDLKESVVDFEKAVWLAIEKEFGIGVRIFVSGFHWTQCIFRHVKSLGLTRANRNRRDTLIRGICKFEPPTMLRIGTKLVPKPTVFLM
;
A
#
# COMPACT_ATOMS: atom_id res chain seq x y z
N MET A 1 29.49 -48.83 25.60
CA MET A 1 29.45 -47.59 24.78
C MET A 1 30.62 -47.61 23.80
N THR A 2 30.36 -47.94 22.54
CA THR A 2 31.42 -48.10 21.53
C THR A 2 31.81 -46.72 21.00
N ARG A 3 33.05 -46.29 21.26
CA ARG A 3 33.59 -45.02 20.75
C ARG A 3 33.78 -45.13 19.24
N MET A 4 33.04 -44.33 18.47
CA MET A 4 33.27 -44.21 17.04
C MET A 4 34.71 -43.75 16.76
N THR A 5 35.37 -44.40 15.82
CA THR A 5 36.71 -44.04 15.37
C THR A 5 36.69 -42.71 14.62
N ARG A 6 37.82 -41.98 14.59
CA ARG A 6 37.91 -40.72 13.83
C ARG A 6 37.62 -40.90 12.34
N GLN A 7 37.86 -42.10 11.80
CA GLN A 7 37.63 -42.45 10.41
C GLN A 7 36.14 -42.56 10.08
N THR A 8 35.38 -43.30 10.88
CA THR A 8 33.91 -43.41 10.71
C THR A 8 33.22 -42.04 10.81
N ARG A 9 33.70 -41.15 11.69
CA ARG A 9 33.18 -39.78 11.78
C ARG A 9 33.50 -38.92 10.54
N ARG A 10 34.64 -39.16 9.86
CA ARG A 10 34.98 -38.48 8.60
C ARG A 10 34.12 -38.99 7.44
N GLU A 11 33.91 -40.29 7.35
CA GLU A 11 33.07 -40.91 6.31
C GLU A 11 31.61 -40.47 6.43
N GLU A 12 31.05 -40.43 7.64
CA GLU A 12 29.71 -39.88 7.87
C GLU A 12 29.58 -38.41 7.45
N ASN A 13 30.58 -37.59 7.73
CA ASN A 13 30.57 -36.17 7.35
C ASN A 13 30.65 -36.00 5.82
N MET A 14 31.46 -36.81 5.13
CA MET A 14 31.52 -36.79 3.66
C MET A 14 30.22 -37.28 3.02
N ALA A 15 29.60 -38.34 3.57
CA ALA A 15 28.30 -38.83 3.10
C ALA A 15 27.19 -37.80 3.31
N LYS A 16 27.19 -37.09 4.44
CA LYS A 16 26.26 -35.96 4.70
C LYS A 16 26.46 -34.81 3.72
N SER A 17 27.72 -34.46 3.39
CA SER A 17 28.02 -33.45 2.38
C SER A 17 27.51 -33.85 1.00
N LYS A 18 27.78 -35.09 0.56
CA LYS A 18 27.36 -35.58 -0.75
C LYS A 18 25.84 -35.64 -0.91
N LYS A 19 25.11 -36.10 0.12
CA LYS A 19 23.63 -36.06 0.14
C LYS A 19 23.08 -34.63 0.07
N MET A 20 23.77 -33.67 0.69
CA MET A 20 23.38 -32.26 0.61
C MET A 20 23.58 -31.72 -0.81
N ASP A 21 24.70 -32.02 -1.47
CA ASP A 21 24.98 -31.58 -2.84
C ASP A 21 23.97 -32.13 -3.85
N GLU A 22 23.54 -33.39 -3.69
CA GLU A 22 22.53 -34.03 -4.56
C GLU A 22 21.13 -33.43 -4.35
N ALA A 23 20.74 -33.17 -3.10
CA ALA A 23 19.48 -32.48 -2.78
C ALA A 23 19.47 -31.04 -3.33
N VAL A 24 20.61 -30.34 -3.34
CA VAL A 24 20.75 -29.02 -3.97
C VAL A 24 20.48 -29.14 -5.47
N GLY A 25 21.04 -30.12 -6.16
CA GLY A 25 20.86 -30.31 -7.61
C GLY A 25 19.38 -30.43 -8.02
N VAL A 26 18.58 -31.20 -7.30
CA VAL A 26 17.15 -31.42 -7.59
C VAL A 26 16.31 -30.16 -7.36
N ALA A 27 16.57 -29.43 -6.25
CA ALA A 27 15.88 -28.18 -5.94
C ALA A 27 16.18 -27.09 -6.98
N VAL A 28 17.42 -27.01 -7.46
CA VAL A 28 17.81 -26.05 -8.51
C VAL A 28 17.09 -26.34 -9.81
N HIS A 29 16.91 -27.61 -10.19
CA HIS A 29 16.22 -27.99 -11.43
C HIS A 29 14.76 -27.54 -11.45
N ARG A 30 14.01 -27.69 -10.34
CA ARG A 30 12.63 -27.17 -10.23
C ARG A 30 12.56 -25.65 -10.38
N GLN A 31 13.58 -24.94 -9.89
CA GLN A 31 13.64 -23.48 -9.95
C GLN A 31 14.16 -22.92 -11.29
N THR A 32 15.01 -23.66 -12.00
CA THR A 32 15.49 -23.24 -13.33
C THR A 32 14.42 -23.39 -14.40
N ARG A 33 13.62 -24.47 -14.39
CA ARG A 33 12.40 -24.56 -15.24
C ARG A 33 11.45 -23.39 -14.97
N PHE A 34 11.24 -23.07 -13.69
CA PHE A 34 10.38 -21.97 -13.29
C PHE A 34 10.83 -20.58 -13.82
N LEU A 35 12.14 -20.32 -13.93
CA LEU A 35 12.66 -19.08 -14.52
C LEU A 35 12.58 -19.07 -16.06
N GLN A 36 12.66 -20.23 -16.70
CA GLN A 36 12.54 -20.37 -18.16
C GLN A 36 11.07 -20.20 -18.63
N ASP A 37 10.11 -20.80 -17.92
CA ASP A 37 8.68 -20.76 -18.29
C ASP A 37 8.05 -19.36 -18.18
N VAL A 38 8.65 -18.46 -17.41
CA VAL A 38 8.11 -17.10 -17.17
C VAL A 38 8.68 -16.07 -18.14
N VAL A 39 9.84 -16.34 -18.77
CA VAL A 39 10.60 -15.30 -19.47
C VAL A 39 10.78 -15.58 -20.97
N GLY A 40 10.65 -16.82 -21.45
CA GLY A 40 10.74 -17.12 -22.90
C GLY A 40 12.05 -16.72 -23.60
N HIS A 41 13.00 -16.17 -22.85
CA HIS A 41 14.26 -15.62 -23.33
C HIS A 41 15.41 -16.11 -22.45
N THR A 42 16.56 -16.34 -23.07
CA THR A 42 17.83 -16.75 -22.46
C THR A 42 18.44 -15.70 -21.51
N THR A 43 17.81 -14.52 -21.37
CA THR A 43 18.30 -13.42 -20.55
C THR A 43 17.52 -13.31 -19.23
N VAL A 44 18.18 -13.67 -18.12
CA VAL A 44 17.60 -13.55 -16.78
C VAL A 44 17.38 -12.08 -16.42
N PRO A 45 16.15 -11.65 -16.05
CA PRO A 45 15.86 -10.25 -15.77
C PRO A 45 16.81 -9.67 -14.69
N PRO A 46 17.09 -8.35 -14.73
CA PRO A 46 18.08 -7.72 -13.85
C PRO A 46 17.72 -7.80 -12.36
N ARG A 47 16.48 -8.15 -12.00
CA ARG A 47 15.99 -8.28 -10.62
C ARG A 47 15.26 -9.61 -10.37
N ALA A 48 15.91 -10.72 -10.68
CA ALA A 48 15.44 -12.04 -10.28
C ALA A 48 15.80 -12.34 -8.81
N ASN A 49 14.92 -13.03 -8.09
CA ASN A 49 15.25 -13.65 -6.79
C ASN A 49 15.56 -15.12 -7.03
N LEU A 50 16.59 -15.63 -6.36
CA LEU A 50 16.89 -17.06 -6.31
C LEU A 50 16.54 -17.56 -4.91
N TYR A 51 15.67 -18.56 -4.87
CA TYR A 51 15.40 -19.33 -3.68
C TYR A 51 16.31 -20.55 -3.74
N VAL A 52 16.81 -21.00 -2.60
CA VAL A 52 17.59 -22.23 -2.51
C VAL A 52 16.96 -23.05 -1.41
N GLU A 53 16.23 -24.09 -1.83
CA GLU A 53 15.41 -24.92 -0.94
C GLU A 53 16.24 -25.54 0.17
N VAL A 54 17.42 -26.08 -0.15
CA VAL A 54 18.33 -26.70 0.83
C VAL A 54 18.78 -25.72 1.93
N LEU A 55 18.87 -24.44 1.59
CA LEU A 55 19.25 -23.40 2.54
C LEU A 55 18.03 -22.81 3.25
N GLU A 56 16.81 -23.03 2.73
CA GLU A 56 15.56 -22.36 3.13
C GLU A 56 15.70 -20.82 3.16
N MET A 57 16.54 -20.28 2.27
CA MET A 57 16.93 -18.88 2.27
C MET A 57 16.61 -18.22 0.94
N MET A 58 16.26 -16.94 1.04
CA MET A 58 16.07 -16.07 -0.12
C MET A 58 17.32 -15.29 -0.43
N TYR A 59 17.76 -15.38 -1.67
CA TYR A 59 18.82 -14.57 -2.21
C TYR A 59 18.24 -13.63 -3.27
N GLN A 60 18.56 -12.34 -3.17
CA GLN A 60 18.28 -11.43 -4.27
C GLN A 60 19.48 -11.44 -5.20
N LYS A 61 19.24 -11.40 -6.52
CA LYS A 61 20.30 -11.12 -7.49
C LYS A 61 20.89 -9.75 -7.12
N LYS A 62 22.09 -9.78 -6.55
CA LYS A 62 22.85 -8.58 -6.26
C LYS A 62 24.26 -8.80 -6.72
N MET A 63 24.57 -8.07 -7.79
CA MET A 63 25.91 -7.68 -8.22
C MET A 63 26.73 -8.79 -8.86
N LYS A 64 27.07 -8.51 -10.12
CA LYS A 64 28.11 -9.14 -10.94
C LYS A 64 27.73 -10.52 -11.49
N VAL A 65 27.44 -10.51 -12.80
CA VAL A 65 27.71 -11.66 -13.63
C VAL A 65 29.23 -11.81 -13.65
N LEU A 66 29.72 -12.92 -13.12
CA LEU A 66 31.11 -13.31 -13.17
C LEU A 66 31.32 -14.21 -14.40
N SER A 67 32.57 -14.42 -14.79
CA SER A 67 32.90 -15.36 -15.87
C SER A 67 32.44 -16.79 -15.54
N ASP A 68 32.37 -17.14 -14.26
CA ASP A 68 32.02 -18.47 -13.76
C ASP A 68 30.55 -18.61 -13.30
N GLY A 69 29.74 -17.54 -13.32
CA GLY A 69 28.33 -17.63 -12.93
C GLY A 69 27.68 -16.34 -12.43
N ILE A 70 26.53 -16.47 -11.78
CA ILE A 70 25.77 -15.35 -11.21
C ILE A 70 25.89 -15.39 -9.69
N LEU A 71 26.43 -14.31 -9.11
CA LEU A 71 26.51 -14.15 -7.67
C LEU A 71 25.20 -13.59 -7.12
N TYR A 72 24.62 -14.29 -6.14
CA TYR A 72 23.46 -13.84 -5.38
C TYR A 72 23.84 -13.56 -3.94
N ARG A 73 23.21 -12.55 -3.35
CA ARG A 73 23.40 -12.18 -1.95
C ARG A 73 22.11 -12.38 -1.17
N CYS A 74 22.24 -12.85 0.06
CA CYS A 74 21.11 -13.04 0.95
C CYS A 74 20.29 -11.75 1.09
N ASN A 75 18.96 -11.89 1.08
CA ASN A 75 18.02 -10.76 1.19
C ASN A 75 17.85 -10.22 2.63
N HIS A 76 18.35 -10.94 3.63
CA HIS A 76 18.20 -10.53 5.02
C HIS A 76 19.09 -9.33 5.35
N ARG A 77 18.51 -8.12 5.36
CA ARG A 77 19.20 -6.84 5.59
C ARG A 77 18.68 -6.12 6.83
N GLN A 78 18.80 -6.73 8.00
CA GLN A 78 18.59 -5.98 9.23
C GLN A 78 19.61 -4.84 9.33
N LYS A 79 19.20 -3.68 9.88
CA LYS A 79 20.05 -2.49 9.96
C LYS A 79 21.33 -2.72 10.77
N LEU A 80 21.21 -3.48 11.86
CA LEU A 80 22.32 -3.74 12.77
C LEU A 80 23.20 -4.89 12.26
N ASN A 81 22.60 -6.00 11.82
CA ASN A 81 23.31 -7.22 11.44
C ASN A 81 22.86 -7.71 10.04
N PRO A 82 23.34 -7.10 8.94
CA PRO A 82 23.00 -7.55 7.60
C PRO A 82 23.67 -8.89 7.32
N CYS A 83 22.91 -9.83 6.75
CA CYS A 83 23.47 -11.11 6.33
C CYS A 83 24.48 -10.88 5.19
N LYS A 84 25.67 -11.47 5.37
CA LYS A 84 26.77 -11.43 4.42
C LYS A 84 26.85 -12.70 3.56
N CYS A 85 25.99 -13.69 3.78
CA CYS A 85 25.94 -14.91 2.98
C CYS A 85 25.70 -14.60 1.50
N SER A 86 26.44 -15.30 0.66
CA SER A 86 26.33 -15.23 -0.79
C SER A 86 26.43 -16.63 -1.39
N ILE A 87 25.77 -16.81 -2.53
CA ILE A 87 25.80 -18.05 -3.30
C ILE A 87 26.18 -17.71 -4.74
N LEU A 88 27.01 -18.54 -5.36
CA LEU A 88 27.35 -18.47 -6.77
C LEU A 88 26.57 -19.55 -7.51
N GLN A 89 25.76 -19.16 -8.48
CA GLN A 89 25.12 -20.10 -9.40
C GLN A 89 25.96 -20.22 -10.67
N SER A 90 26.52 -21.40 -10.92
CA SER A 90 27.27 -21.75 -12.13
C SER A 90 26.51 -22.84 -12.88
N GLY A 91 25.75 -22.45 -13.91
CA GLY A 91 24.79 -23.34 -14.56
C GLY A 91 23.73 -23.88 -13.58
N ILE A 92 23.73 -25.19 -13.36
CA ILE A 92 22.86 -25.89 -12.40
C ILE A 92 23.46 -26.01 -10.99
N LYS A 93 24.75 -25.71 -10.81
CA LYS A 93 25.43 -25.84 -9.51
C LYS A 93 25.26 -24.55 -8.71
N ILE A 94 24.87 -24.69 -7.44
CA ILE A 94 24.86 -23.59 -6.47
C ILE A 94 25.94 -23.84 -5.44
N ILE A 95 26.91 -22.93 -5.37
CA ILE A 95 28.03 -22.99 -4.44
C ILE A 95 27.88 -21.87 -3.41
N GLN A 96 27.81 -22.20 -2.13
CA GLN A 96 27.85 -21.19 -1.08
C GLN A 96 29.26 -20.60 -0.99
N ARG A 97 29.39 -19.28 -1.18
CA ARG A 97 30.68 -18.59 -1.02
C ARG A 97 30.86 -18.12 0.42
N GLY A 98 31.92 -18.63 1.04
CA GLY A 98 32.38 -18.28 2.39
C GLY A 98 31.84 -19.17 3.49
N HIS A 99 32.54 -19.19 4.63
CA HIS A 99 32.18 -19.96 5.84
C HIS A 99 31.05 -19.34 6.68
N GLN A 100 30.40 -18.29 6.18
CA GLN A 100 29.43 -17.55 6.97
C GLN A 100 28.11 -18.30 6.98
N ILE A 101 27.79 -18.85 8.15
CA ILE A 101 26.46 -19.37 8.48
C ILE A 101 25.49 -18.18 8.49
N ALA A 102 24.26 -18.41 8.03
CA ALA A 102 23.20 -17.42 8.10
C ALA A 102 23.08 -16.87 9.52
N SER A 103 23.21 -15.56 9.67
CA SER A 103 23.15 -14.87 10.98
C SER A 103 21.72 -14.75 11.54
N TYR A 104 20.75 -15.48 10.96
CA TYR A 104 19.35 -15.35 11.29
C TYR A 104 18.64 -16.71 11.18
N PRO A 105 17.59 -16.94 11.98
CA PRO A 105 16.86 -18.20 11.97
C PRO A 105 16.16 -18.42 10.62
N LYS A 106 16.16 -19.67 10.16
CA LYS A 106 15.40 -20.08 8.99
C LYS A 106 13.92 -19.73 9.20
N GLN A 107 13.31 -19.12 8.20
CA GLN A 107 11.89 -18.80 8.22
C GLN A 107 11.15 -19.89 7.45
N ALA A 108 10.20 -20.55 8.10
CA ALA A 108 9.35 -21.53 7.42
C ALA A 108 8.48 -20.85 6.34
N ASN A 109 8.24 -21.57 5.24
CA ASN A 109 7.32 -21.20 4.16
C ASN A 109 7.66 -19.92 3.38
N VAL A 110 8.95 -19.58 3.30
CA VAL A 110 9.42 -18.40 2.60
C VAL A 110 9.13 -18.49 1.09
N TYR A 111 9.31 -19.67 0.50
CA TYR A 111 9.08 -19.90 -0.92
C TYR A 111 7.60 -19.69 -1.27
N GLU A 112 6.71 -20.38 -0.56
CA GLU A 112 5.28 -20.34 -0.80
C GLU A 112 4.72 -18.94 -0.59
N SER A 113 5.24 -18.22 0.41
CA SER A 113 4.92 -16.80 0.58
C SER A 113 5.23 -16.01 -0.69
N GLN A 114 6.42 -16.20 -1.29
CA GLN A 114 6.79 -15.50 -2.54
C GLN A 114 5.94 -15.91 -3.73
N VAL A 115 5.57 -17.19 -3.82
CA VAL A 115 4.67 -17.69 -4.86
C VAL A 115 3.33 -16.95 -4.77
N ILE A 116 2.75 -16.83 -3.58
CA ILE A 116 1.53 -16.02 -3.36
C ILE A 116 1.75 -14.57 -3.79
N TYR A 117 2.82 -13.91 -3.33
CA TYR A 117 3.13 -12.53 -3.74
C TYR A 117 3.27 -12.36 -5.26
N ARG A 118 3.80 -13.37 -5.95
CA ARG A 118 3.98 -13.35 -7.41
C ARG A 118 2.63 -13.48 -8.11
N ASP A 119 1.83 -14.45 -7.71
CA ASP A 119 0.53 -14.74 -8.34
C ASP A 119 -0.45 -13.58 -8.12
N ASP A 120 -0.48 -13.03 -6.91
CA ASP A 120 -1.23 -11.82 -6.58
C ASP A 120 -0.83 -10.63 -7.46
N LYS A 121 0.48 -10.42 -7.68
CA LYS A 121 0.98 -9.34 -8.54
C LYS A 121 0.72 -9.59 -10.02
N ARG A 122 0.56 -10.83 -10.46
CA ARG A 122 0.16 -11.15 -11.83
C ARG A 122 -1.31 -10.87 -12.02
N GLU A 123 -2.14 -11.32 -11.08
CA GLU A 123 -3.60 -11.21 -11.17
C GLU A 123 -4.09 -9.76 -11.01
N VAL A 124 -3.44 -8.99 -10.14
CA VAL A 124 -3.78 -7.58 -9.93
C VAL A 124 -3.65 -6.73 -11.20
N LEU A 125 -2.73 -7.09 -12.10
CA LEU A 125 -2.50 -6.38 -13.35
C LEU A 125 -3.61 -6.69 -14.38
N LYS A 126 -4.28 -7.84 -14.25
CA LYS A 126 -5.42 -8.23 -15.06
C LYS A 126 -6.73 -7.63 -14.54
N CYS A 127 -6.92 -7.56 -13.23
CA CYS A 127 -8.15 -7.09 -12.59
C CYS A 127 -8.00 -5.74 -11.88
N LYS A 128 -7.83 -4.64 -12.64
CA LYS A 128 -7.57 -3.30 -12.06
C LYS A 128 -8.69 -2.78 -11.15
N GLY A 129 -9.96 -3.12 -11.41
CA GLY A 129 -11.12 -2.63 -10.67
C GLY A 129 -11.43 -3.35 -9.34
N LYS A 130 -10.89 -4.55 -9.10
CA LYS A 130 -11.22 -5.32 -7.88
C LYS A 130 -10.45 -4.78 -6.67
N SER A 131 -10.96 -4.91 -5.44
CA SER A 131 -10.17 -4.57 -4.26
C SER A 131 -8.96 -5.52 -4.08
N ALA A 132 -7.89 -5.09 -3.40
CA ALA A 132 -6.74 -5.96 -3.14
C ALA A 132 -7.14 -7.23 -2.37
N LYS A 133 -8.09 -7.11 -1.43
CA LYS A 133 -8.65 -8.23 -0.68
C LYS A 133 -9.34 -9.24 -1.60
N ALA A 134 -10.20 -8.77 -2.51
CA ALA A 134 -10.94 -9.62 -3.44
C ALA A 134 -10.03 -10.42 -4.39
N ILE A 135 -8.80 -9.96 -4.62
CA ILE A 135 -7.79 -10.68 -5.41
C ILE A 135 -6.97 -11.63 -4.54
N THR A 136 -6.42 -11.14 -3.42
CA THR A 136 -5.48 -11.88 -2.58
C THR A 136 -6.13 -13.05 -1.83
N ASP A 137 -7.35 -12.87 -1.31
CA ASP A 137 -8.01 -13.90 -0.48
C ASP A 137 -8.22 -15.23 -1.23
N PRO A 138 -8.77 -15.28 -2.47
CA PRO A 138 -8.93 -16.54 -3.19
C PRO A 138 -7.60 -17.20 -3.57
N ILE A 139 -6.59 -16.40 -3.98
CA ILE A 139 -5.26 -16.93 -4.32
C ILE A 139 -4.59 -17.53 -3.08
N SER A 140 -4.62 -16.80 -1.96
CA SER A 140 -4.09 -17.30 -0.70
C SER A 140 -4.80 -18.58 -0.28
N ALA A 141 -6.13 -18.63 -0.36
CA ALA A 141 -6.92 -19.81 -0.01
C ALA A 141 -6.56 -21.03 -0.87
N ALA A 142 -6.38 -20.86 -2.19
CA ALA A 142 -5.96 -21.94 -3.09
C ALA A 142 -4.58 -22.51 -2.72
N HIS A 143 -3.61 -21.65 -2.38
CA HIS A 143 -2.30 -22.08 -1.92
C HIS A 143 -2.36 -22.80 -0.56
N PHE A 144 -3.20 -22.35 0.38
CA PHE A 144 -3.42 -23.04 1.67
C PHE A 144 -4.11 -24.39 1.51
N ALA A 145 -5.07 -24.51 0.59
CA ALA A 145 -5.73 -25.77 0.30
C ALA A 145 -4.73 -26.81 -0.25
N SER A 146 -3.79 -26.35 -1.09
CA SER A 146 -2.74 -27.19 -1.69
C SER A 146 -1.66 -27.61 -0.69
N ASN A 147 -1.31 -26.74 0.27
CA ASN A 147 -0.32 -27.04 1.30
C ASN A 147 -0.80 -26.63 2.70
N ARG A 148 -1.41 -27.59 3.41
CA ARG A 148 -1.93 -27.37 4.78
C ARG A 148 -0.86 -27.07 5.83
N ARG A 149 0.42 -27.38 5.55
CA ARG A 149 1.55 -27.09 6.46
C ARG A 149 2.07 -25.66 6.32
N MET A 150 1.60 -24.94 5.30
CA MET A 150 2.01 -23.57 5.06
C MET A 150 1.49 -22.64 6.17
N LYS A 151 2.35 -21.71 6.60
CA LYS A 151 1.97 -20.64 7.54
C LYS A 151 1.24 -19.53 6.81
N LEU A 152 0.18 -19.01 7.44
CA LEU A 152 -0.55 -17.83 6.97
C LEU A 152 0.38 -16.64 6.70
N VAL A 153 0.40 -16.21 5.42
CA VAL A 153 1.08 -14.98 5.01
C VAL A 153 0.42 -13.78 5.67
N ASN A 154 1.22 -12.76 5.99
CA ASN A 154 0.69 -11.52 6.56
C ASN A 154 -0.14 -10.77 5.49
N ARG A 155 -1.46 -10.93 5.53
CA ARG A 155 -2.41 -10.34 4.57
C ARG A 155 -2.19 -8.85 4.34
N LYS A 156 -1.88 -8.08 5.39
CA LYS A 156 -1.63 -6.62 5.26
C LYS A 156 -0.44 -6.31 4.35
N GLN A 157 0.63 -7.11 4.44
CA GLN A 157 1.81 -6.94 3.59
C GLN A 157 1.53 -7.37 2.15
N VAL A 158 0.75 -8.43 1.96
CA VAL A 158 0.31 -8.89 0.65
C VAL A 158 -0.53 -7.81 -0.03
N TYR A 159 -1.58 -7.28 0.62
CA TYR A 159 -2.40 -6.18 0.10
C TYR A 159 -1.56 -4.94 -0.26
N LYS A 160 -0.60 -4.58 0.60
CA LYS A 160 0.31 -3.46 0.33
C LYS A 160 1.13 -3.72 -0.94
N SER A 161 1.62 -4.94 -1.13
CA SER A 161 2.41 -5.31 -2.31
C SER A 161 1.60 -5.27 -3.61
N VAL A 162 0.34 -5.69 -3.56
CA VAL A 162 -0.64 -5.66 -4.64
C VAL A 162 -0.93 -4.23 -5.04
N ASN A 163 -1.20 -3.36 -4.07
CA ASN A 163 -1.42 -1.93 -4.30
C ASN A 163 -0.17 -1.23 -4.86
N MET A 164 1.03 -1.59 -4.41
CA MET A 164 2.27 -1.07 -4.98
C MET A 164 2.50 -1.53 -6.42
N ALA A 165 2.06 -2.73 -6.81
CA ALA A 165 2.12 -3.18 -8.20
C ALA A 165 1.18 -2.35 -9.07
N ARG A 166 -0.08 -2.12 -8.63
CA ARG A 166 -1.02 -1.22 -9.33
C ARG A 166 -0.50 0.20 -9.44
N ALA A 167 0.16 0.72 -8.41
CA ALA A 167 0.66 2.09 -8.41
C ALA A 167 1.61 2.36 -9.58
N LYS A 168 2.34 1.34 -10.06
CA LYS A 168 3.23 1.44 -11.22
C LYS A 168 2.51 1.48 -12.57
N THR A 169 1.27 1.01 -12.61
CA THR A 169 0.43 1.01 -13.81
C THR A 169 -0.61 2.13 -13.80
N ARG A 170 -0.55 3.02 -12.81
CA ARG A 170 -1.37 4.22 -12.83
C ARG A 170 -0.93 5.07 -14.03
N PRO A 171 -1.88 5.73 -14.74
CA PRO A 171 -1.53 6.71 -15.75
C PRO A 171 -0.54 7.74 -15.17
N VAL A 172 0.36 8.22 -16.02
CA VAL A 172 1.20 9.37 -15.65
C VAL A 172 0.26 10.54 -15.33
N ASN A 173 0.59 11.32 -14.31
CA ASN A 173 -0.19 12.52 -13.99
C ASN A 173 -0.40 13.34 -15.27
N PRO A 174 -1.66 13.65 -15.63
CA PRO A 174 -1.96 14.39 -16.84
C PRO A 174 -1.23 15.75 -16.80
N LYS A 175 -0.63 16.13 -17.94
CA LYS A 175 0.10 17.40 -18.07
C LYS A 175 -0.78 18.53 -18.60
N THR A 176 -1.90 18.20 -19.24
CA THR A 176 -2.86 19.15 -19.81
C THR A 176 -4.23 18.96 -19.18
N LEU A 177 -5.04 20.03 -19.20
CA LEU A 177 -6.39 20.12 -18.62
C LEU A 177 -7.49 19.62 -19.57
N ASP A 178 -7.16 18.65 -20.42
CA ASP A 178 -8.14 18.04 -21.32
C ASP A 178 -8.86 16.95 -20.54
N PHE A 179 -9.98 17.32 -19.94
CA PHE A 179 -10.83 16.39 -19.21
C PHE A 179 -11.72 15.65 -20.21
N SER A 180 -11.56 14.33 -20.31
CA SER A 180 -12.59 13.46 -20.84
C SER A 180 -13.34 12.85 -19.67
N PHE A 181 -14.66 12.97 -19.67
CA PHE A 181 -15.49 12.27 -18.69
C PHE A 181 -15.59 10.80 -19.11
N GLU A 182 -15.22 9.91 -18.20
CA GLU A 182 -15.51 8.47 -18.32
C GLU A 182 -16.67 8.18 -17.38
N ASP A 183 -17.90 8.16 -17.91
CA ASP A 183 -19.10 7.79 -17.13
C ASP A 183 -19.00 6.34 -16.61
N ASP A 184 -18.20 5.51 -17.28
CA ASP A 184 -17.94 4.11 -16.98
C ASP A 184 -17.04 3.89 -15.74
N GLY A 185 -16.49 4.96 -15.16
CA GLY A 185 -15.57 4.88 -14.02
C GLY A 185 -16.25 4.50 -12.69
N ILE A 186 -17.57 4.64 -12.62
CA ILE A 186 -18.37 4.24 -11.47
C ILE A 186 -18.82 2.79 -11.70
N PRO A 187 -18.42 1.83 -10.84
CA PRO A 187 -18.78 0.43 -11.04
C PRO A 187 -20.30 0.26 -11.05
N ASP A 188 -20.80 -0.52 -12.00
CA ASP A 188 -22.21 -0.92 -12.08
C ASP A 188 -22.70 -1.42 -10.71
N GLY A 189 -23.80 -0.85 -10.23
CA GLY A 189 -24.37 -1.14 -8.92
C GLY A 189 -23.88 -0.24 -7.77
N LEU A 190 -23.15 0.85 -8.04
CA LEU A 190 -23.01 1.95 -7.08
C LEU A 190 -24.16 2.95 -7.30
N THR A 191 -25.34 2.63 -6.78
CA THR A 191 -26.50 3.53 -6.88
C THR A 191 -26.44 4.61 -5.80
N PHE A 192 -27.09 5.76 -6.00
CA PHE A 192 -27.28 6.80 -4.97
C PHE A 192 -27.92 6.24 -3.68
N HIS A 193 -28.60 5.09 -3.78
CA HIS A 193 -29.20 4.34 -2.68
C HIS A 193 -28.20 3.48 -1.88
N ASP A 194 -27.06 3.11 -2.46
CA ASP A 194 -25.96 2.39 -1.78
C ASP A 194 -25.14 3.29 -0.85
N MET A 195 -25.46 4.59 -0.83
CA MET A 195 -25.14 5.49 0.28
C MET A 195 -26.04 5.16 1.47
N VAL A 196 -25.93 3.91 1.92
CA VAL A 196 -26.80 3.29 2.92
C VAL A 196 -26.84 4.19 4.14
N THR A 197 -28.07 4.53 4.51
CA THR A 197 -28.48 5.14 5.77
C THR A 197 -28.19 4.20 6.94
N GLY A 198 -26.93 3.89 7.21
CA GLY A 198 -26.55 2.96 8.25
C GLY A 198 -26.90 3.52 9.62
N ARG A 199 -27.90 2.92 10.28
CA ARG A 199 -27.99 2.95 11.75
C ARG A 199 -26.70 2.32 12.25
N THR A 200 -25.83 3.15 12.80
CA THR A 200 -24.50 2.80 13.26
C THR A 200 -24.57 1.80 14.42
N SER A 201 -24.19 0.55 14.17
CA SER A 201 -23.64 -0.33 15.21
C SER A 201 -22.11 -0.13 15.26
N SER A 202 -21.71 0.77 16.15
CA SER A 202 -20.43 0.83 16.86
C SER A 202 -19.13 1.10 16.07
N ARG A 203 -18.45 2.16 16.54
CA ARG A 203 -16.99 2.39 16.51
C ARG A 203 -16.37 2.49 15.12
N ASN A 204 -16.47 3.67 14.50
CA ASN A 204 -15.32 4.51 14.14
C ASN A 204 -15.80 5.76 13.37
N HIS A 205 -15.43 6.94 13.88
CA HIS A 205 -15.56 8.25 13.22
C HIS A 205 -16.96 8.75 12.81
N SER A 206 -18.04 8.28 13.45
CA SER A 206 -19.29 9.05 13.40
C SER A 206 -19.11 10.34 14.18
N CYS A 207 -19.26 11.49 13.52
CA CYS A 207 -19.58 12.74 14.20
C CYS A 207 -20.68 12.44 15.24
N ARG A 208 -20.45 12.75 16.52
CA ARG A 208 -21.37 12.37 17.62
C ARG A 208 -22.73 13.08 17.55
N CYS A 209 -22.95 13.98 16.59
CA CYS A 209 -24.28 14.51 16.30
C CYS A 209 -24.96 13.59 15.26
N GLY A 210 -25.88 12.73 15.69
CA GLY A 210 -26.58 11.75 14.84
C GLY A 210 -27.53 12.35 13.79
N ARG A 211 -27.24 13.52 13.23
CA ARG A 211 -28.11 14.23 12.26
C ARG A 211 -27.44 14.57 10.93
N LEU A 212 -26.12 14.45 10.81
CA LEU A 212 -25.41 14.78 9.58
C LEU A 212 -24.71 13.54 9.04
N LYS A 213 -25.09 13.15 7.81
CA LYS A 213 -24.40 12.12 7.04
C LYS A 213 -23.46 12.82 6.08
N MET A 214 -22.19 12.46 6.16
CA MET A 214 -21.21 12.87 5.17
C MET A 214 -21.27 11.89 4.00
N VAL A 215 -21.44 12.43 2.81
CA VAL A 215 -21.54 11.68 1.57
C VAL A 215 -20.51 12.26 0.60
N PRO A 216 -19.56 11.47 0.07
CA PRO A 216 -18.71 11.92 -1.01
C PRO A 216 -19.58 12.22 -2.24
N LEU A 217 -19.60 13.47 -2.70
CA LEU A 217 -20.41 13.86 -3.86
C LEU A 217 -19.67 13.57 -5.17
N ILE A 218 -18.44 14.06 -5.31
CA ILE A 218 -17.66 13.96 -6.55
C ILE A 218 -16.18 13.74 -6.21
N PHE A 219 -15.49 12.93 -7.02
CA PHE A 219 -14.04 12.84 -7.02
C PHE A 219 -13.50 13.50 -8.28
N VAL A 220 -12.67 14.53 -8.14
CA VAL A 220 -12.08 15.24 -9.28
C VAL A 220 -10.57 15.12 -9.24
N LEU A 221 -10.01 14.68 -10.36
CA LEU A 221 -8.57 14.69 -10.60
C LEU A 221 -8.22 15.97 -11.38
N MET A 222 -7.54 16.91 -10.73
CA MET A 222 -7.11 18.17 -11.36
C MET A 222 -5.60 18.14 -11.62
N SER A 223 -5.16 18.59 -12.79
CA SER A 223 -3.73 18.72 -13.11
C SER A 223 -3.09 19.97 -12.49
N SER A 224 -3.90 20.98 -12.15
CA SER A 224 -3.47 22.20 -11.46
C SER A 224 -4.52 22.64 -10.43
N ARG A 225 -4.12 23.57 -9.56
CA ARG A 225 -4.97 24.15 -8.51
C ARG A 225 -5.16 25.65 -8.73
N THR A 226 -5.39 26.05 -9.97
CA THR A 226 -5.60 27.48 -10.29
C THR A 226 -7.05 27.87 -10.01
N GLN A 227 -7.31 29.17 -9.81
CA GLN A 227 -8.68 29.66 -9.62
C GLN A 227 -9.59 29.29 -10.80
N LYS A 228 -9.06 29.31 -12.03
CA LYS A 228 -9.79 28.93 -13.24
C LYS A 228 -10.23 27.45 -13.20
N ASP A 229 -9.39 26.57 -12.68
CA ASP A 229 -9.72 25.14 -12.56
C ASP A 229 -10.83 24.93 -11.53
N TYR A 230 -10.73 25.59 -10.37
CA TYR A 230 -11.78 25.54 -9.35
C TYR A 230 -13.10 26.12 -9.85
N ILE A 231 -13.08 27.22 -10.61
CA ILE A 231 -14.29 27.81 -11.21
C ILE A 231 -14.98 26.79 -12.11
N ARG A 232 -14.27 26.18 -13.06
CA ARG A 232 -14.85 25.19 -13.98
C ARG A 232 -15.44 23.98 -13.24
N PHE A 233 -14.74 23.52 -12.21
CA PHE A 233 -15.21 22.43 -11.37
C PHE A 233 -16.49 22.79 -10.60
N LEU A 234 -16.51 23.95 -9.95
CA LEU A 234 -17.63 24.41 -9.15
C LEU A 234 -18.84 24.78 -10.02
N GLU A 235 -18.62 25.35 -11.20
CA GLU A 235 -19.63 25.57 -12.22
C GLU A 235 -20.29 24.25 -12.63
N HIS A 236 -19.49 23.21 -12.87
CA HIS A 236 -20.03 21.88 -13.19
C HIS A 236 -20.82 21.26 -12.02
N ILE A 237 -20.31 21.34 -10.79
CA ILE A 237 -21.10 20.95 -9.60
C ILE A 237 -22.42 21.68 -9.60
N LYS A 238 -22.38 23.00 -9.79
CA LYS A 238 -23.57 23.84 -9.78
C LYS A 238 -24.55 23.35 -10.85
N THR A 239 -24.12 23.13 -12.09
CA THR A 239 -24.99 22.62 -13.16
C THR A 239 -25.61 21.27 -12.82
N VAL A 240 -24.82 20.29 -12.36
CA VAL A 240 -25.30 18.94 -12.00
C VAL A 240 -26.22 18.97 -10.77
N THR A 241 -26.03 19.91 -9.85
CA THR A 241 -26.79 20.00 -8.60
C THR A 241 -27.95 21.01 -8.63
N ILE A 242 -27.98 21.94 -9.58
CA ILE A 242 -29.06 22.94 -9.78
C ILE A 242 -30.38 22.23 -10.06
N GLU A 243 -30.37 21.14 -10.85
CA GLU A 243 -31.56 20.32 -11.09
C GLU A 243 -32.20 19.83 -9.78
N ASN A 244 -31.40 19.74 -8.71
CA ASN A 244 -31.81 19.27 -7.39
C ASN A 244 -32.01 20.39 -6.35
N ARG A 245 -32.08 21.67 -6.76
CA ARG A 245 -32.22 22.83 -5.86
C ARG A 245 -31.15 22.90 -4.77
N PHE A 246 -29.91 22.57 -5.12
CA PHE A 246 -28.78 22.68 -4.20
C PHE A 246 -28.43 24.14 -3.92
N ASP A 247 -28.35 24.50 -2.64
CA ASP A 247 -28.06 25.86 -2.17
C ASP A 247 -26.91 25.80 -1.15
N LEU A 248 -25.70 26.12 -1.60
CA LEU A 248 -24.50 26.05 -0.78
C LEU A 248 -24.54 27.16 0.29
N LYS A 249 -24.63 26.78 1.57
CA LYS A 249 -24.61 27.75 2.69
C LYS A 249 -23.24 27.90 3.34
N GLU A 250 -22.53 26.79 3.43
CA GLU A 250 -21.26 26.69 4.14
C GLU A 250 -20.33 25.77 3.36
N SER A 251 -19.05 26.12 3.30
CA SER A 251 -18.02 25.29 2.68
C SER A 251 -16.81 25.21 3.59
N VAL A 252 -16.28 24.00 3.81
CA VAL A 252 -15.05 23.80 4.58
C VAL A 252 -13.96 23.39 3.61
N VAL A 253 -12.96 24.23 3.41
CA VAL A 253 -11.94 24.05 2.36
C VAL A 253 -10.52 24.27 2.88
N ASP A 254 -9.54 23.88 2.09
CA ASP A 254 -8.13 24.12 2.38
C ASP A 254 -7.77 25.61 2.39
N PHE A 255 -6.59 25.93 2.94
CA PHE A 255 -6.05 27.29 2.96
C PHE A 255 -5.48 27.67 1.59
N GLU A 256 -6.39 27.85 0.63
CA GLU A 256 -6.06 28.13 -0.75
C GLU A 256 -6.94 29.24 -1.30
N LYS A 257 -6.35 30.41 -1.54
CA LYS A 257 -7.07 31.59 -2.05
C LYS A 257 -7.84 31.31 -3.34
N ALA A 258 -7.30 30.46 -4.21
CA ALA A 258 -7.91 30.12 -5.49
C ALA A 258 -9.28 29.43 -5.33
N VAL A 259 -9.44 28.51 -4.36
CA VAL A 259 -10.73 27.85 -4.14
C VAL A 259 -11.73 28.78 -3.46
N TRP A 260 -11.28 29.68 -2.58
CA TRP A 260 -12.17 30.64 -1.91
C TRP A 260 -12.82 31.59 -2.91
N LEU A 261 -12.00 32.20 -3.77
CA LEU A 261 -12.50 33.11 -4.81
C LEU A 261 -13.39 32.40 -5.83
N ALA A 262 -13.13 31.12 -6.10
CA ALA A 262 -13.97 30.33 -6.99
C ALA A 262 -15.34 30.02 -6.35
N ILE A 263 -15.40 29.72 -5.05
CA ILE A 263 -16.66 29.53 -4.32
C ILE A 263 -17.48 30.82 -4.29
N GLU A 264 -16.86 31.94 -3.95
CA GLU A 264 -17.54 33.25 -3.93
C GLU A 264 -18.08 33.62 -5.32
N LYS A 265 -17.34 33.29 -6.39
CA LYS A 265 -17.79 33.54 -7.76
C LYS A 265 -18.97 32.66 -8.15
N GLU A 266 -18.89 31.35 -7.91
CA GLU A 266 -19.89 30.40 -8.41
C GLU A 266 -21.15 30.31 -7.53
N PHE A 267 -21.02 30.51 -6.22
CA PHE A 267 -22.12 30.40 -5.25
C PHE A 267 -22.48 31.72 -4.56
N GLY A 268 -21.72 32.80 -4.81
CA GLY A 268 -21.98 34.14 -4.27
C GLY A 268 -21.25 34.45 -2.96
N ILE A 269 -21.16 35.74 -2.63
CA ILE A 269 -20.49 36.26 -1.43
C ILE A 269 -21.19 35.88 -0.11
N GLY A 270 -22.42 35.36 -0.17
CA GLY A 270 -23.18 34.93 1.01
C GLY A 270 -22.77 33.58 1.58
N VAL A 271 -21.91 32.83 0.87
CA VAL A 271 -21.43 31.52 1.34
C VAL A 271 -20.41 31.71 2.45
N ARG A 272 -20.61 31.04 3.59
CA ARG A 272 -19.63 31.04 4.67
C ARG A 272 -18.52 30.03 4.39
N ILE A 273 -17.32 30.54 4.16
CA ILE A 273 -16.14 29.71 3.90
C ILE A 273 -15.37 29.52 5.22
N PHE A 274 -15.19 28.27 5.62
CA PHE A 274 -14.40 27.87 6.77
C PHE A 274 -13.12 27.17 6.31
N VAL A 275 -12.06 27.36 7.09
CA VAL A 275 -10.81 26.64 6.87
C VAL A 275 -10.91 25.24 7.48
N SER A 276 -10.47 24.22 6.74
CA SER A 276 -10.33 22.87 7.27
C SER A 276 -9.35 22.83 8.43
N GLY A 277 -9.87 22.70 9.65
CA GLY A 277 -9.05 22.55 10.87
C GLY A 277 -8.13 21.33 10.80
N PHE A 278 -8.51 20.29 10.06
CA PHE A 278 -7.68 19.12 9.81
C PHE A 278 -6.43 19.47 8.99
N HIS A 279 -6.59 20.15 7.86
CA HIS A 279 -5.45 20.53 7.01
C HIS A 279 -4.58 21.60 7.67
N TRP A 280 -5.18 22.56 8.36
CA TRP A 280 -4.46 23.52 9.21
C TRP A 280 -3.57 22.83 10.26
N THR A 281 -4.17 21.91 11.03
CA THR A 281 -3.45 21.10 12.03
C THR A 281 -2.29 20.34 11.39
N GLN A 282 -2.51 19.72 10.23
CA GLN A 282 -1.43 19.03 9.52
C GLN A 282 -0.29 19.97 9.11
N CYS A 283 -0.61 21.16 8.61
CA CYS A 283 0.40 22.16 8.23
C CYS A 283 1.24 22.58 9.44
N ILE A 284 0.61 22.88 10.57
CA ILE A 284 1.30 23.18 11.84
C ILE A 284 2.21 22.01 12.23
N PHE A 285 1.69 20.78 12.25
CA PHE A 285 2.51 19.62 12.63
C PHE A 285 3.69 19.37 11.71
N ARG A 286 3.57 19.64 10.40
CA ARG A 286 4.70 19.55 9.46
C ARG A 286 5.76 20.59 9.77
N HIS A 287 5.34 21.83 10.07
CA HIS A 287 6.26 22.91 10.42
C HIS A 287 6.98 22.65 11.76
N VAL A 288 6.25 22.22 12.79
CA VAL A 288 6.84 21.81 14.08
C VAL A 288 7.86 20.68 13.88
N LYS A 289 7.60 19.74 12.97
CA LYS A 289 8.56 18.69 12.61
C LYS A 289 9.81 19.23 11.91
N SER A 290 9.67 20.16 10.97
CA SER A 290 10.82 20.75 10.27
C SER A 290 11.73 21.53 11.20
N LEU A 291 11.19 22.09 12.29
CA LEU A 291 11.97 22.74 13.36
C LEU A 291 12.66 21.75 14.32
N GLY A 292 12.53 20.43 14.12
CA GLY A 292 13.12 19.43 15.02
C GLY A 292 12.38 19.21 16.35
N LEU A 293 11.26 19.92 16.58
CA LEU A 293 10.48 19.89 17.83
C LEU A 293 9.58 18.64 17.99
N THR A 294 9.87 17.57 17.23
CA THR A 294 9.06 16.34 17.23
C THR A 294 9.20 15.56 18.54
N ARG A 295 10.36 15.64 19.21
CA ARG A 295 10.66 14.85 20.40
C ARG A 295 9.90 15.36 21.63
N ALA A 296 9.72 16.68 21.76
CA ALA A 296 8.87 17.31 22.78
C ALA A 296 7.39 16.89 22.64
N ASN A 297 6.92 16.71 21.40
CA ASN A 297 5.54 16.34 21.11
C ASN A 297 5.18 14.85 21.31
N ARG A 298 6.13 14.00 21.70
CA ARG A 298 5.87 12.56 21.98
C ARG A 298 5.49 12.28 23.43
N ASN A 299 5.80 13.19 24.35
CA ASN A 299 5.35 13.04 25.72
C ASN A 299 3.84 13.23 25.79
N ARG A 300 3.14 12.18 26.25
CA ARG A 300 1.68 12.18 26.41
C ARG A 300 1.19 13.24 27.40
N ARG A 301 2.08 13.80 28.21
CA ARG A 301 1.81 14.86 29.21
C ARG A 301 1.93 16.28 28.62
N ASP A 302 2.68 16.47 27.52
CA ASP A 302 2.88 17.77 26.84
C ASP A 302 1.81 18.01 25.76
N THR A 303 0.58 17.56 26.03
CA THR A 303 -0.53 17.52 25.07
C THR A 303 -1.17 18.88 24.74
N LEU A 304 -0.59 20.01 25.16
CA LEU A 304 -1.18 21.33 24.92
C LEU A 304 -1.42 21.57 23.41
N ILE A 305 -0.45 21.21 22.55
CA ILE A 305 -0.59 21.36 21.09
C ILE A 305 -1.68 20.43 20.54
N ARG A 306 -1.82 19.20 21.08
CA ARG A 306 -2.93 18.30 20.70
C ARG A 306 -4.27 18.77 21.24
N GLY A 307 -4.31 19.51 22.35
CA GLY A 307 -5.50 20.17 22.88
C GLY A 307 -5.93 21.34 22.00
N ILE A 308 -4.98 22.20 21.62
CA ILE A 308 -5.20 23.34 20.72
C ILE A 308 -5.62 22.87 19.31
N CYS A 309 -5.01 21.80 18.80
CA CYS A 309 -5.35 21.20 17.51
C CYS A 309 -6.59 20.29 17.54
N LYS A 310 -7.09 19.95 18.74
CA LYS A 310 -8.48 19.50 18.92
C LYS A 310 -9.35 20.75 19.01
N PHE A 311 -9.31 21.57 17.97
CA PHE A 311 -10.42 22.48 17.74
C PHE A 311 -11.62 21.56 17.49
N GLU A 312 -12.48 21.41 18.50
CA GLU A 312 -13.82 20.91 18.26
C GLU A 312 -14.37 21.80 17.13
N PRO A 313 -14.92 21.24 16.03
CA PRO A 313 -15.61 22.07 15.04
C PRO A 313 -16.57 22.96 15.83
N PRO A 314 -16.63 24.28 15.54
CA PRO A 314 -17.28 25.25 16.41
C PRO A 314 -18.62 24.68 16.84
N THR A 315 -18.74 24.41 18.14
CA THR A 315 -20.01 24.11 18.77
C THR A 315 -20.91 25.26 18.37
N MET A 316 -21.87 25.00 17.47
CA MET A 316 -22.78 26.01 16.95
C MET A 316 -23.31 26.82 18.11
N LEU A 317 -22.83 28.06 18.23
CA LEU A 317 -23.29 29.01 19.22
C LEU A 317 -24.73 29.34 18.82
N ARG A 318 -25.70 28.72 19.50
CA ARG A 318 -27.12 29.04 19.36
C ARG A 318 -27.33 30.44 19.91
N ILE A 319 -27.43 31.42 19.01
CA ILE A 319 -28.19 32.64 19.26
C ILE A 319 -29.54 32.43 18.58
N GLY A 320 -30.63 32.67 19.32
CA GLY A 320 -32.01 32.44 18.91
C GLY A 320 -32.29 33.05 17.53
N THR A 321 -33.06 32.42 16.65
CA THR A 321 -34.50 32.23 16.77
C THR A 321 -34.96 31.15 15.78
N LYS A 322 -36.15 30.60 16.01
CA LYS A 322 -36.78 29.50 15.28
C LYS A 322 -36.68 29.65 13.75
N LEU A 323 -36.03 28.70 13.08
CA LEU A 323 -36.28 28.39 11.67
C LEU A 323 -36.27 26.87 11.44
N VAL A 324 -37.23 26.44 10.64
CA VAL A 324 -37.55 25.06 10.24
C VAL A 324 -36.35 24.43 9.50
N PRO A 325 -35.99 23.15 9.73
CA PRO A 325 -34.83 22.56 9.10
C PRO A 325 -35.12 22.21 7.63
N LYS A 326 -34.39 22.84 6.71
CA LYS A 326 -34.11 22.30 5.38
C LYS A 326 -32.75 21.58 5.41
N PRO A 327 -32.52 20.53 4.61
CA PRO A 327 -31.27 19.77 4.64
C PRO A 327 -30.08 20.64 4.19
N THR A 328 -29.08 20.74 5.06
CA THR A 328 -27.78 21.37 4.76
C THR A 328 -26.80 20.28 4.33
N VAL A 329 -26.20 20.43 3.15
CA VAL A 329 -25.15 19.53 2.64
C VAL A 329 -23.81 20.26 2.73
N PHE A 330 -22.79 19.55 3.23
CA PHE A 330 -21.41 20.04 3.32
C PHE A 330 -20.59 19.43 2.18
N LEU A 331 -19.92 20.26 1.39
CA LEU A 331 -18.79 19.83 0.55
C LEU A 331 -17.51 19.83 1.40
N MET A 332 -16.76 18.73 1.33
CA MET A 332 -15.43 18.55 1.92
C MET A 332 -14.40 18.28 0.83
#